data_AF-A0A7G8BWN0-F1
#
_entry.id   AF-A0A7G8BWN0-F1
#
_cell.length_a   1.000
_cell.length_b   1.000
_cell.length_c   1.000
_cell.angle_alpha   90.00
_cell.angle_beta   90.00
_cell.angle_gamma   90.00
#
_symmetry.space_group_name_H-M   'P 1'
#
loop_
_entity.id
_entity.type
_entity.pdbx_description
1 polymer ?
#
loop_
_entity_poly.entity_id
_entity_poly.type
_entity_poly.pdbx_seq_one_letter_code
_entity_poly.pdbx_strand_id
1 'polypeptide(L)'
;MSQSTISHLWREPQAARGFNTGVSLHSHTNQSKETLDFIAELSRDWGLLQPIMRWAEQRSQRSSGISPDYANSYWTPPLTPRLAFDLESSQIEDRLQLPALVSITDHDDISAPLLLRSVPSARHIPISVEWTVPFCESAFHIGVHNLPSATGVEWMERLRAFTKLTIAERPPKLLREILAELDEIPQVLIVFNHPIWDLYRVGRERHQVLVNEFLAVYGQYIHALELNGLRDWKENREAATLAGKWNQLVISGGDRHGVEPNANVNLTRATSFTEFVHEVRRERQSHVLYMPQYAEPWKHRILQSTLDAIRNYPHFPEGSRQWDQRVYHPDAAGNMRPLSELWTSEGNRAPSWIRMILACVRMMGAAPLSGTLRFAWDDSAKMRADLAQQEI
;
A
#
# COMPACT_ATOMS: atom_id res chain seq x y z
N MET A 1 -14.68 -25.53 -0.08
CA MET A 1 -14.79 -24.42 0.91
C MET A 1 -13.46 -23.69 0.93
N SER A 2 -13.42 -22.38 1.20
CA SER A 2 -12.14 -21.65 1.39
C SER A 2 -11.39 -22.18 2.61
N GLN A 3 -10.08 -22.37 2.46
CA GLN A 3 -9.17 -22.73 3.55
C GLN A 3 -8.14 -21.62 3.69
N SER A 4 -8.34 -20.75 4.68
CA SER A 4 -7.36 -19.75 5.06
C SER A 4 -6.70 -20.11 6.37
N THR A 5 -5.39 -20.02 6.42
CA THR A 5 -4.60 -20.21 7.65
C THR A 5 -3.80 -18.95 7.92
N ILE A 6 -3.71 -18.58 9.20
CA ILE A 6 -2.94 -17.43 9.66
C ILE A 6 -1.98 -17.92 10.72
N SER A 7 -0.69 -17.69 10.53
CA SER A 7 0.36 -17.97 11.52
C SER A 7 1.11 -16.69 11.88
N HIS A 8 1.76 -16.71 13.04
CA HIS A 8 2.53 -15.59 13.54
C HIS A 8 3.96 -16.01 13.83
N LEU A 9 4.95 -15.45 13.13
CA LEU A 9 6.34 -15.93 13.25
C LEU A 9 6.91 -15.80 14.67
N TRP A 10 6.46 -14.81 15.45
CA TRP A 10 6.87 -14.62 16.84
C TRP A 10 6.24 -15.61 17.83
N ARG A 11 5.20 -16.35 17.43
CA ARG A 11 4.57 -17.43 18.22
C ARG A 11 4.96 -18.81 17.70
N GLU A 12 5.11 -18.92 16.39
CA GLU A 12 5.36 -20.16 15.65
C GLU A 12 6.65 -20.01 14.81
N PRO A 13 7.85 -20.09 15.41
CA PRO A 13 9.12 -19.85 14.70
C PRO A 13 9.40 -20.81 13.54
N GLN A 14 8.66 -21.92 13.48
CA GLN A 14 8.77 -22.94 12.45
C GLN A 14 7.59 -22.90 11.46
N ALA A 15 6.76 -21.85 11.46
CA ALA A 15 5.58 -21.73 10.60
C ALA A 15 5.91 -21.84 9.10
N ALA A 16 7.10 -21.40 8.68
CA ALA A 16 7.57 -21.50 7.30
C ALA A 16 7.98 -22.94 6.89
N ARG A 17 8.16 -23.86 7.85
CA ARG A 17 8.65 -25.21 7.57
C ARG A 17 7.62 -26.01 6.78
N GLY A 18 8.03 -26.57 5.65
CA GLY A 18 7.18 -27.38 4.78
C GLY A 18 6.48 -26.60 3.65
N PHE A 19 6.75 -25.30 3.55
CA PHE A 19 6.46 -24.50 2.38
C PHE A 19 7.69 -24.42 1.48
N ASN A 20 7.47 -24.14 0.20
CA ASN A 20 8.53 -24.07 -0.81
C ASN A 20 8.98 -22.62 -1.05
N THR A 21 8.08 -21.67 -0.86
CA THR A 21 8.28 -20.27 -1.28
C THR A 21 7.51 -19.33 -0.35
N GLY A 22 8.06 -18.13 -0.13
CA GLY A 22 7.32 -17.00 0.44
C GLY A 22 6.88 -16.04 -0.66
N VAL A 23 5.68 -15.46 -0.53
CA VAL A 23 5.16 -14.48 -1.48
C VAL A 23 4.91 -13.15 -0.79
N SER A 24 5.57 -12.10 -1.26
CA SER A 24 5.29 -10.73 -0.85
C SER A 24 4.39 -10.07 -1.88
N LEU A 25 3.21 -9.60 -1.44
CA LEU A 25 2.24 -8.92 -2.28
C LEU A 25 2.03 -7.49 -1.80
N HIS A 26 1.69 -6.60 -2.71
CA HIS A 26 1.22 -5.26 -2.42
C HIS A 26 2.26 -4.38 -1.70
N SER A 27 3.24 -3.92 -2.48
CA SER A 27 4.22 -2.92 -2.07
C SER A 27 4.33 -1.85 -3.15
N HIS A 28 4.68 -0.65 -2.73
CA HIS A 28 4.75 0.55 -3.57
C HIS A 28 6.18 1.05 -3.72
N THR A 29 6.45 1.66 -4.86
CA THR A 29 7.76 2.19 -5.26
C THR A 29 7.64 3.66 -5.62
N ASN A 30 8.75 4.29 -5.99
CA ASN A 30 8.75 5.67 -6.47
C ASN A 30 8.00 5.88 -7.80
N GLN A 31 7.39 4.83 -8.38
CA GLN A 31 6.46 4.94 -9.50
C GLN A 31 5.01 5.16 -9.04
N SER A 32 4.68 4.83 -7.79
CA SER A 32 3.36 5.10 -7.20
C SER A 32 3.19 6.58 -6.85
N LYS A 33 2.00 7.11 -7.15
CA LYS A 33 1.62 8.50 -6.86
C LYS A 33 0.62 8.52 -5.73
N GLU A 34 1.11 8.85 -4.55
CA GLU A 34 0.30 8.93 -3.34
C GLU A 34 -0.31 10.32 -3.18
N THR A 35 -1.65 10.39 -3.12
CA THR A 35 -2.34 11.67 -2.93
C THR A 35 -1.97 12.32 -1.60
N LEU A 36 -1.92 13.66 -1.59
CA LEU A 36 -1.79 14.47 -0.37
C LEU A 36 -3.14 14.99 0.14
N ASP A 37 -4.27 14.60 -0.47
CA ASP A 37 -5.62 15.03 -0.09
C ASP A 37 -5.93 14.77 1.38
N PHE A 38 -5.43 13.64 1.91
CA PHE A 38 -5.63 13.29 3.32
C PHE A 38 -5.10 14.37 4.27
N ILE A 39 -4.07 15.15 3.88
CA ILE A 39 -3.51 16.25 4.70
C ILE A 39 -4.49 17.43 4.76
N ALA A 40 -5.07 17.81 3.63
CA ALA A 40 -6.06 18.87 3.56
C ALA A 40 -7.31 18.51 4.38
N GLU A 41 -7.68 17.23 4.40
CA GLU A 41 -8.88 16.73 5.06
C GLU A 41 -8.68 16.46 6.56
N LEU A 42 -7.50 16.01 6.99
CA LEU A 42 -7.13 15.90 8.41
C LEU A 42 -7.25 17.25 9.13
N SER A 43 -6.94 18.35 8.42
CA SER A 43 -7.10 19.70 8.95
C SER A 43 -8.56 20.05 9.26
N ARG A 44 -9.52 19.54 8.47
CA ARG A 44 -10.95 19.89 8.61
C ARG A 44 -11.53 19.29 9.88
N ASP A 45 -11.16 18.05 10.20
CA ASP A 45 -11.73 17.28 11.30
C ASP A 45 -11.18 17.66 12.66
N TRP A 46 -9.89 18.01 12.69
CA TRP A 46 -9.24 18.41 13.92
C TRP A 46 -9.24 19.93 13.92
N GLY A 47 -10.36 20.54 14.36
CA GLY A 47 -10.54 22.00 14.33
C GLY A 47 -9.40 22.80 14.99
N LEU A 48 -8.63 22.18 15.88
CA LEU A 48 -7.42 22.75 16.49
C LEU A 48 -6.22 22.84 15.53
N LEU A 49 -6.18 22.03 14.47
CA LEU A 49 -5.15 22.04 13.43
C LEU A 49 -5.47 23.03 12.30
N GLN A 50 -6.73 23.41 12.08
CA GLN A 50 -7.07 24.41 11.03
C GLN A 50 -6.29 25.73 11.16
N PRO A 51 -6.15 26.35 12.34
CA PRO A 51 -5.37 27.58 12.47
C PRO A 51 -3.90 27.38 12.11
N ILE A 52 -3.34 26.22 12.45
CA ILE A 52 -1.95 25.86 12.15
C ILE A 52 -1.75 25.66 10.64
N MET A 53 -2.70 24.97 9.99
CA MET A 53 -2.66 24.72 8.55
C MET A 53 -2.80 26.02 7.76
N ARG A 54 -3.77 26.88 8.12
CA ARG A 54 -3.90 28.22 7.51
C ARG A 54 -2.66 29.07 7.73
N TRP A 55 -2.05 29.02 8.92
CA TRP A 55 -0.79 29.68 9.18
C TRP A 55 0.34 29.14 8.30
N ALA A 56 0.44 27.82 8.14
CA ALA A 56 1.45 27.17 7.31
C ALA A 56 1.27 27.51 5.82
N GLU A 57 0.05 27.49 5.30
CA GLU A 57 -0.29 27.88 3.92
C GLU A 57 0.05 29.34 3.64
N GLN A 58 -0.40 30.26 4.51
CA GLN A 58 -0.07 31.68 4.39
C GLN A 58 1.44 31.92 4.46
N ARG A 59 2.13 31.18 5.33
CA ARG A 59 3.57 31.30 5.48
C ARG A 59 4.32 30.69 4.29
N SER A 60 3.83 29.58 3.72
CA SER A 60 4.33 29.02 2.47
C SER A 60 4.24 30.08 1.36
N GLN A 61 3.05 30.63 1.13
CA GLN A 61 2.87 31.65 0.09
C GLN A 61 3.78 32.86 0.29
N ARG A 62 3.93 33.35 1.52
CA ARG A 62 4.80 34.51 1.82
C ARG A 62 6.29 34.21 1.72
N SER A 63 6.74 32.99 1.99
CA SER A 63 8.16 32.66 2.10
C SER A 63 8.75 31.93 0.90
N SER A 64 7.94 31.17 0.16
CA SER A 64 8.36 30.45 -1.05
C SER A 64 7.59 30.87 -2.30
N GLY A 65 6.44 31.54 -2.16
CA GLY A 65 5.54 31.84 -3.28
C GLY A 65 4.63 30.68 -3.68
N ILE A 66 4.71 29.54 -2.97
CA ILE A 66 3.95 28.32 -3.26
C ILE A 66 2.66 28.31 -2.42
N SER A 67 1.53 28.25 -3.12
CA SER A 67 0.22 27.94 -2.53
C SER A 67 0.00 26.42 -2.62
N PRO A 68 -0.14 25.69 -1.50
CA PRO A 68 -0.37 24.26 -1.54
C PRO A 68 -1.63 23.90 -2.32
N ASP A 69 -1.49 23.01 -3.30
CA ASP A 69 -2.59 22.43 -4.08
C ASP A 69 -2.67 20.94 -3.75
N TYR A 70 -3.32 20.60 -2.64
CA TYR A 70 -3.34 19.23 -2.15
C TYR A 70 -4.05 18.25 -3.11
N ALA A 71 -5.00 18.76 -3.91
CA ALA A 71 -5.78 17.96 -4.85
C ALA A 71 -4.97 17.47 -6.06
N ASN A 72 -4.03 18.29 -6.53
CA ASN A 72 -3.17 17.93 -7.66
C ASN A 72 -1.76 17.50 -7.23
N SER A 73 -1.39 17.73 -5.97
CA SER A 73 -0.08 17.33 -5.45
C SER A 73 -0.07 15.89 -4.99
N TYR A 74 1.06 15.24 -5.17
CA TYR A 74 1.28 13.87 -4.73
C TYR A 74 2.69 13.72 -4.19
N TRP A 75 2.94 12.61 -3.50
CA TRP A 75 4.28 12.19 -3.16
C TRP A 75 4.55 10.79 -3.71
N THR A 76 5.82 10.42 -3.80
CA THR A 76 6.24 9.08 -4.25
C THR A 76 7.05 8.39 -3.15
N PRO A 77 6.84 7.08 -2.90
CA PRO A 77 7.68 6.27 -2.03
C PRO A 77 9.19 6.44 -2.30
N PRO A 78 10.06 6.25 -1.29
CA PRO A 78 11.49 6.51 -1.43
C PRO A 78 12.23 5.41 -2.19
N LEU A 79 11.69 4.19 -2.24
CA LEU A 79 12.35 3.05 -2.89
C LEU A 79 12.12 3.05 -4.39
N THR A 80 13.21 2.98 -5.16
CA THR A 80 13.12 2.61 -6.58
C THR A 80 12.61 1.16 -6.74
N PRO A 81 12.10 0.76 -7.92
CA PRO A 81 11.62 -0.61 -8.15
C PRO A 81 12.60 -1.69 -7.72
N ARG A 82 13.90 -1.50 -8.03
CA ARG A 82 14.95 -2.45 -7.66
C ARG A 82 15.15 -2.56 -6.15
N LEU A 83 15.20 -1.42 -5.46
CA LEU A 83 15.38 -1.39 -4.00
C LEU A 83 14.18 -2.01 -3.27
N ALA A 84 12.96 -1.77 -3.76
CA ALA A 84 11.76 -2.39 -3.20
C ALA A 84 11.75 -3.92 -3.42
N PHE A 85 12.09 -4.38 -4.62
CA PHE A 85 12.20 -5.80 -4.92
C PHE A 85 13.23 -6.51 -4.03
N ASP A 86 14.43 -5.92 -3.90
CA ASP A 86 15.50 -6.49 -3.06
C ASP A 86 15.09 -6.49 -1.57
N LEU A 87 14.42 -5.46 -1.09
CA LEU A 87 13.93 -5.35 0.28
C LEU A 87 12.95 -6.49 0.64
N GLU A 88 11.94 -6.69 -0.21
CA GLU A 88 10.93 -7.73 -0.02
C GLU A 88 11.53 -9.14 -0.17
N SER A 89 12.41 -9.32 -1.16
CA SER A 89 13.06 -10.62 -1.40
C SER A 89 13.97 -11.01 -0.23
N SER A 90 14.82 -10.08 0.22
CA SER A 90 15.77 -10.33 1.31
C SER A 90 15.06 -10.65 2.62
N GLN A 91 13.89 -10.06 2.89
CA GLN A 91 13.11 -10.44 4.06
C GLN A 91 12.76 -11.94 4.04
N ILE A 92 12.22 -12.43 2.92
CA ILE A 92 11.77 -13.81 2.80
C ILE A 92 12.98 -14.75 2.79
N GLU A 93 13.98 -14.45 1.97
CA GLU A 93 15.18 -15.27 1.80
C GLU A 93 16.00 -15.34 3.10
N ASP A 94 16.28 -14.21 3.74
CA ASP A 94 17.13 -14.18 4.93
C ASP A 94 16.38 -14.61 6.19
N ARG A 95 15.10 -14.23 6.37
CA ARG A 95 14.37 -14.52 7.61
C ARG A 95 13.64 -15.84 7.60
N LEU A 96 13.09 -16.23 6.44
CA LEU A 96 12.31 -17.46 6.31
C LEU A 96 13.12 -18.59 5.67
N GLN A 97 14.28 -18.29 5.07
CA GLN A 97 15.13 -19.28 4.38
C GLN A 97 14.37 -19.98 3.25
N LEU A 98 13.52 -19.22 2.55
CA LEU A 98 12.73 -19.65 1.39
C LEU A 98 13.03 -18.75 0.19
N PRO A 99 12.95 -19.26 -1.05
CA PRO A 99 12.82 -18.42 -2.23
C PRO A 99 11.70 -17.39 -2.09
N ALA A 100 11.90 -16.22 -2.70
CA ALA A 100 10.92 -15.14 -2.71
C ALA A 100 10.20 -15.01 -4.05
N LEU A 101 8.88 -14.85 -4.00
CA LEU A 101 8.07 -14.29 -5.09
C LEU A 101 7.57 -12.93 -4.64
N VAL A 102 7.95 -11.87 -5.35
CA VAL A 102 7.55 -10.49 -5.00
C VAL A 102 6.59 -9.98 -6.06
N SER A 103 5.51 -9.31 -5.66
CA SER A 103 4.61 -8.59 -6.55
C SER A 103 4.44 -7.15 -6.08
N ILE A 104 5.03 -6.23 -6.84
CA ILE A 104 4.89 -4.77 -6.66
C ILE A 104 3.65 -4.29 -7.40
N THR A 105 2.89 -3.39 -6.78
CA THR A 105 1.59 -2.91 -7.29
C THR A 105 1.45 -1.41 -7.04
N ASP A 106 2.19 -0.59 -7.78
CA ASP A 106 2.03 0.87 -7.72
C ASP A 106 0.61 1.29 -8.15
N HIS A 107 0.14 2.44 -7.63
CA HIS A 107 -1.18 2.97 -7.97
C HIS A 107 -1.34 3.26 -9.46
N ASP A 108 -2.26 2.56 -10.10
CA ASP A 108 -2.64 2.73 -11.49
C ASP A 108 -1.45 2.76 -12.47
N ASP A 109 -0.35 2.08 -12.15
CA ASP A 109 0.89 2.08 -12.93
C ASP A 109 1.64 0.73 -12.86
N ILE A 110 2.19 0.28 -13.99
CA ILE A 110 2.96 -0.97 -14.12
C ILE A 110 4.43 -0.73 -14.51
N SER A 111 4.92 0.51 -14.43
CA SER A 111 6.28 0.86 -14.82
C SER A 111 7.31 0.14 -13.97
N ALA A 112 7.07 0.00 -12.66
CA ALA A 112 7.99 -0.74 -11.78
C ALA A 112 8.19 -2.20 -12.20
N PRO A 113 7.15 -3.05 -12.36
CA PRO A 113 7.37 -4.41 -12.82
C PRO A 113 7.94 -4.46 -14.25
N LEU A 114 7.58 -3.54 -15.16
CA LEU A 114 8.17 -3.50 -16.51
C LEU A 114 9.68 -3.19 -16.48
N LEU A 115 10.10 -2.21 -15.66
CA LEU A 115 11.51 -1.87 -15.45
C LEU A 115 12.27 -3.04 -14.83
N LEU A 116 11.70 -3.69 -13.81
CA LEU A 116 12.31 -4.83 -13.14
C LEU A 116 12.53 -6.01 -14.07
N ARG A 117 11.64 -6.22 -15.05
CA ARG A 117 11.80 -7.31 -16.03
C ARG A 117 12.92 -7.11 -17.05
N SER A 118 13.47 -5.90 -17.14
CA SER A 118 14.71 -5.63 -17.87
C SER A 118 15.96 -6.09 -17.11
N VAL A 119 15.84 -6.36 -15.80
CA VAL A 119 16.92 -6.80 -14.92
C VAL A 119 16.89 -8.32 -14.79
N PRO A 120 17.98 -9.06 -15.13
CA PRO A 120 17.98 -10.52 -15.11
C PRO A 120 17.55 -11.15 -13.77
N SER A 121 17.99 -10.59 -12.64
CA SER A 121 17.68 -11.12 -11.30
C SER A 121 16.22 -10.92 -10.89
N ALA A 122 15.47 -10.03 -11.54
CA ALA A 122 14.06 -9.74 -11.22
C ALA A 122 13.11 -10.05 -12.38
N ARG A 123 13.60 -10.75 -13.42
CA ARG A 123 12.86 -11.00 -14.68
C ARG A 123 11.54 -11.75 -14.49
N HIS A 124 11.45 -12.52 -13.42
CA HIS A 124 10.31 -13.35 -13.08
C HIS A 124 9.23 -12.61 -12.29
N ILE A 125 9.41 -11.32 -11.98
CA ILE A 125 8.38 -10.54 -11.29
C ILE A 125 7.10 -10.49 -12.14
N PRO A 126 5.91 -10.73 -11.53
CA PRO A 126 4.64 -10.55 -12.22
C PRO A 126 4.43 -9.08 -12.61
N ILE A 127 3.76 -8.84 -13.74
CA ILE A 127 3.22 -7.51 -14.05
C ILE A 127 1.96 -7.34 -13.22
N SER A 128 1.99 -6.44 -12.25
CA SER A 128 0.90 -6.25 -11.29
C SER A 128 0.66 -4.77 -11.03
N VAL A 129 -0.55 -4.42 -10.61
CA VAL A 129 -1.00 -3.04 -10.35
C VAL A 129 -1.97 -3.00 -9.17
N GLU A 130 -1.94 -1.92 -8.40
CA GLU A 130 -3.05 -1.56 -7.51
C GLU A 130 -3.98 -0.63 -8.28
N TRP A 131 -5.09 -1.18 -8.78
CA TRP A 131 -6.03 -0.45 -9.61
C TRP A 131 -7.03 0.31 -8.75
N THR A 132 -7.10 1.63 -8.93
CA THR A 132 -8.11 2.48 -8.31
C THR A 132 -9.42 2.34 -9.08
N VAL A 133 -10.43 1.78 -8.43
CA VAL A 133 -11.77 1.57 -8.98
C VAL A 133 -12.74 2.54 -8.31
N PRO A 134 -13.10 3.68 -8.94
CA PRO A 134 -14.11 4.57 -8.38
C PRO A 134 -15.43 3.81 -8.25
N PHE A 135 -16.12 3.90 -7.13
CA PHE A 135 -17.35 3.17 -6.84
C PHE A 135 -18.27 4.01 -5.96
N CYS A 136 -19.36 4.51 -6.55
CA CYS A 136 -20.25 5.48 -5.90
C CYS A 136 -19.43 6.66 -5.35
N GLU A 137 -19.75 7.17 -4.17
CA GLU A 137 -19.01 8.28 -3.53
C GLU A 137 -17.59 7.94 -3.02
N SER A 138 -17.05 6.76 -3.33
CA SER A 138 -15.73 6.29 -2.87
C SER A 138 -14.91 5.73 -4.04
N ALA A 139 -13.72 5.21 -3.76
CA ALA A 139 -13.03 4.26 -4.63
C ALA A 139 -12.48 3.10 -3.81
N PHE A 140 -12.39 1.94 -4.45
CA PHE A 140 -11.77 0.74 -3.91
C PHE A 140 -10.48 0.45 -4.65
N HIS A 141 -9.52 -0.16 -3.97
CA HIS A 141 -8.30 -0.62 -4.61
C HIS A 141 -8.35 -2.11 -4.86
N ILE A 142 -8.09 -2.49 -6.11
CA ILE A 142 -8.09 -3.88 -6.56
C ILE A 142 -6.69 -4.25 -7.01
N GLY A 143 -6.04 -5.13 -6.27
CA GLY A 143 -4.76 -5.72 -6.67
C GLY A 143 -4.98 -6.65 -7.85
N VAL A 144 -4.48 -6.28 -9.02
CA VAL A 144 -4.48 -7.16 -10.21
C VAL A 144 -3.05 -7.63 -10.43
N HIS A 145 -2.82 -8.91 -10.17
CA HIS A 145 -1.49 -9.50 -10.20
C HIS A 145 -1.30 -10.42 -11.40
N ASN A 146 -0.07 -10.42 -11.93
CA ASN A 146 0.41 -11.33 -12.96
C ASN A 146 -0.35 -11.24 -14.30
N LEU A 147 -0.58 -10.01 -14.75
CA LEU A 147 -1.08 -9.70 -16.09
C LEU A 147 -0.19 -10.35 -17.17
N PRO A 148 -0.77 -10.82 -18.29
CA PRO A 148 0.00 -11.40 -19.38
C PRO A 148 1.03 -10.41 -19.93
N SER A 149 2.25 -10.90 -20.16
CA SER A 149 3.37 -10.05 -20.61
C SER A 149 3.11 -9.35 -21.95
N ALA A 150 2.41 -10.02 -22.86
CA ALA A 150 2.14 -9.51 -24.20
C ALA A 150 1.10 -8.37 -24.21
N THR A 151 0.14 -8.40 -23.28
CA THR A 151 -1.02 -7.48 -23.26
C THR A 151 -1.09 -6.63 -22.00
N GLY A 152 -0.09 -6.69 -21.10
CA GLY A 152 -0.11 -5.97 -19.84
C GLY A 152 -0.23 -4.45 -19.99
N VAL A 153 0.40 -3.88 -21.03
CA VAL A 153 0.27 -2.44 -21.35
C VAL A 153 -1.15 -2.09 -21.79
N GLU A 154 -1.74 -2.88 -22.68
CA GLU A 154 -3.12 -2.70 -23.14
C GLU A 154 -4.12 -2.81 -21.97
N TRP A 155 -3.89 -3.76 -21.07
CA TRP A 155 -4.66 -3.88 -19.83
C TRP A 155 -4.53 -2.63 -18.97
N MET A 156 -3.31 -2.15 -18.71
CA MET A 156 -3.12 -0.94 -17.91
C MET A 156 -3.80 0.29 -18.53
N GLU A 157 -3.72 0.46 -19.85
CA GLU A 157 -4.41 1.55 -20.55
C GLU A 157 -5.93 1.46 -20.35
N ARG A 158 -6.51 0.27 -20.46
CA ARG A 158 -7.94 0.03 -20.21
C ARG A 158 -8.34 0.31 -18.76
N LEU A 159 -7.55 -0.14 -17.79
CA LEU A 159 -7.81 0.10 -16.36
C LEU A 159 -7.74 1.60 -16.03
N ARG A 160 -6.74 2.32 -16.55
CA ARG A 160 -6.64 3.79 -16.42
C ARG A 160 -7.80 4.53 -17.06
N ALA A 161 -8.22 4.08 -18.25
CA ALA A 161 -9.35 4.68 -18.95
C ALA A 161 -10.62 4.55 -18.10
N PHE A 162 -10.83 3.40 -17.45
CA PHE A 162 -11.93 3.21 -16.51
C PHE A 162 -11.83 4.15 -15.30
N THR A 163 -10.65 4.27 -14.67
CA THR A 163 -10.44 5.11 -13.48
C THR A 163 -10.75 6.58 -13.76
N LYS A 164 -10.49 7.06 -14.98
CA LYS A 164 -10.79 8.44 -15.40
C LYS A 164 -12.26 8.73 -15.63
N LEU A 165 -13.10 7.71 -15.84
CA LEU A 165 -14.53 7.91 -16.09
C LEU A 165 -15.23 8.37 -14.82
N THR A 166 -16.00 9.45 -14.91
CA THR A 166 -16.95 9.79 -13.85
C THR A 166 -18.04 8.72 -13.78
N ILE A 167 -18.70 8.62 -12.62
CA ILE A 167 -19.77 7.63 -12.43
C ILE A 167 -20.93 7.86 -13.41
N ALA A 168 -21.22 9.12 -13.75
CA ALA A 168 -22.28 9.48 -14.68
C ALA A 168 -21.97 9.04 -16.13
N GLU A 169 -20.69 9.03 -16.51
CA GLU A 169 -20.24 8.64 -17.85
C GLU A 169 -20.02 7.13 -17.99
N ARG A 170 -20.04 6.39 -16.87
CA ARG A 170 -19.65 4.99 -16.85
C ARG A 170 -20.74 4.08 -17.41
N PRO A 171 -20.43 3.25 -18.43
CA PRO A 171 -21.35 2.21 -18.88
C PRO A 171 -21.64 1.23 -17.73
N PRO A 172 -22.91 0.88 -17.44
CA PRO A 172 -23.28 0.13 -16.23
C PRO A 172 -22.60 -1.25 -16.07
N LYS A 173 -22.20 -1.89 -17.18
CA LYS A 173 -21.60 -3.23 -17.18
C LYS A 173 -20.07 -3.23 -17.30
N LEU A 174 -19.45 -2.08 -17.56
CA LEU A 174 -18.03 -2.01 -17.93
C LEU A 174 -17.11 -2.60 -16.87
N LEU A 175 -17.36 -2.29 -15.58
CA LEU A 175 -16.56 -2.86 -14.49
C LEU A 175 -16.69 -4.39 -14.40
N ARG A 176 -17.92 -4.90 -14.59
CA ARG A 176 -18.19 -6.33 -14.59
C ARG A 176 -17.45 -7.03 -15.72
N GLU A 177 -17.49 -6.45 -16.91
CA GLU A 177 -16.83 -6.98 -18.11
C GLU A 177 -15.31 -7.03 -17.91
N ILE A 178 -14.71 -5.93 -17.42
CA ILE A 178 -13.27 -5.90 -17.10
C ILE A 178 -12.89 -6.99 -16.10
N LEU A 179 -13.62 -7.11 -14.98
CA LEU A 179 -13.31 -8.10 -13.94
C LEU A 179 -13.54 -9.54 -14.43
N ALA A 180 -14.58 -9.78 -15.23
CA ALA A 180 -14.85 -11.10 -15.80
C ALA A 180 -13.74 -11.52 -16.78
N GLU A 181 -13.31 -10.63 -17.67
CA GLU A 181 -12.23 -10.92 -18.61
C GLU A 181 -10.88 -11.12 -17.91
N LEU A 182 -10.60 -10.37 -16.83
CA LEU A 182 -9.42 -10.61 -16.00
C LEU A 182 -9.49 -11.97 -15.29
N ASP A 183 -10.65 -12.36 -14.75
CA ASP A 183 -10.88 -13.67 -14.14
C ASP A 183 -10.71 -14.80 -15.17
N GLU A 184 -11.13 -14.61 -16.43
CA GLU A 184 -10.94 -15.64 -17.47
C GLU A 184 -9.46 -15.97 -17.74
N ILE A 185 -8.52 -15.08 -17.41
CA ILE A 185 -7.08 -15.32 -17.55
C ILE A 185 -6.58 -16.19 -16.37
N PRO A 186 -6.20 -17.47 -16.57
CA PRO A 186 -5.95 -18.40 -15.47
C PRO A 186 -4.81 -18.00 -14.52
N GLN A 187 -3.80 -17.28 -15.03
CA GLN A 187 -2.64 -16.86 -14.26
C GLN A 187 -2.82 -15.51 -13.54
N VAL A 188 -3.94 -14.80 -13.75
CA VAL A 188 -4.22 -13.53 -13.09
C VAL A 188 -4.87 -13.77 -11.73
N LEU A 189 -4.44 -13.00 -10.74
CA LEU A 189 -5.01 -12.95 -9.40
C LEU A 189 -5.61 -11.57 -9.14
N ILE A 190 -6.83 -11.52 -8.62
CA ILE A 190 -7.60 -10.31 -8.34
C ILE A 190 -7.88 -10.29 -6.84
N VAL A 191 -7.32 -9.32 -6.15
CA VAL A 191 -7.39 -9.16 -4.70
C VAL A 191 -8.15 -7.88 -4.38
N PHE A 192 -9.08 -7.92 -3.44
CA PHE A 192 -9.63 -6.70 -2.87
C PHE A 192 -8.68 -6.21 -1.78
N ASN A 193 -7.89 -5.18 -2.09
CA ASN A 193 -6.92 -4.60 -1.18
C ASN A 193 -7.63 -3.83 -0.07
N HIS A 194 -7.08 -3.94 1.16
CA HIS A 194 -7.50 -3.28 2.40
C HIS A 194 -8.99 -2.91 2.46
N PRO A 195 -9.91 -3.87 2.30
CA PRO A 195 -11.32 -3.60 1.96
C PRO A 195 -12.08 -2.83 3.05
N ILE A 196 -11.56 -2.80 4.28
CA ILE A 196 -12.18 -2.11 5.43
C ILE A 196 -11.73 -0.64 5.52
N TRP A 197 -10.63 -0.27 4.85
CA TRP A 197 -10.11 1.09 4.93
C TRP A 197 -11.00 2.09 4.18
N ASP A 198 -11.69 2.92 4.95
CA ASP A 198 -12.48 4.05 4.45
C ASP A 198 -11.55 5.23 4.09
N LEU A 199 -10.79 5.08 3.00
CA LEU A 199 -9.83 6.10 2.52
C LEU A 199 -10.53 7.43 2.19
N TYR A 200 -11.70 7.37 1.56
CA TYR A 200 -12.49 8.55 1.16
C TYR A 200 -13.41 9.07 2.27
N ARG A 201 -13.38 8.43 3.45
CA ARG A 201 -14.03 8.90 4.68
C ARG A 201 -15.53 9.15 4.52
N VAL A 202 -16.19 8.30 3.73
CA VAL A 202 -17.65 8.34 3.51
C VAL A 202 -18.43 7.98 4.78
N GLY A 203 -17.73 7.48 5.80
CA GLY A 203 -18.25 7.09 7.10
C GLY A 203 -18.37 5.59 7.20
N ARG A 204 -18.00 5.03 8.36
CA ARG A 204 -17.89 3.58 8.59
C ARG A 204 -19.11 2.78 8.13
N GLU A 205 -20.31 3.21 8.50
CA GLU A 205 -21.56 2.51 8.15
C GLU A 205 -21.78 2.52 6.63
N ARG A 206 -21.54 3.67 5.99
CA ARG A 206 -21.70 3.81 4.54
C ARG A 206 -20.65 3.01 3.78
N HIS A 207 -19.38 3.07 4.20
CA HIS A 207 -18.29 2.27 3.64
C HIS A 207 -18.63 0.78 3.71
N GLN A 208 -19.13 0.31 4.85
CA GLN A 208 -19.55 -1.08 5.00
C GLN A 208 -20.66 -1.46 4.01
N VAL A 209 -21.64 -0.59 3.76
CA VAL A 209 -22.67 -0.82 2.74
C VAL A 209 -22.03 -0.94 1.36
N LEU A 210 -21.17 0.01 0.97
CA LEU A 210 -20.52 0.02 -0.34
C LEU A 210 -19.67 -1.24 -0.58
N VAL A 211 -18.91 -1.68 0.42
CA VAL A 211 -18.09 -2.90 0.33
C VAL A 211 -18.96 -4.14 0.10
N ASN A 212 -20.10 -4.24 0.80
CA ASN A 212 -21.03 -5.36 0.63
C ASN A 212 -21.77 -5.29 -0.72
N GLU A 213 -22.14 -4.11 -1.19
CA GLU A 213 -22.72 -3.92 -2.52
C GLU A 213 -21.72 -4.31 -3.62
N PHE A 214 -20.45 -3.93 -3.47
CA PHE A 214 -19.39 -4.31 -4.39
C PHE A 214 -19.22 -5.84 -4.44
N LEU A 215 -19.09 -6.49 -3.29
CA LEU A 215 -18.94 -7.95 -3.23
C LEU A 215 -20.20 -8.71 -3.69
N ALA A 216 -21.40 -8.14 -3.48
CA ALA A 216 -22.63 -8.73 -4.00
C ALA A 216 -22.64 -8.82 -5.53
N VAL A 217 -22.07 -7.82 -6.21
CA VAL A 217 -22.13 -7.71 -7.67
C VAL A 217 -20.89 -8.31 -8.34
N TYR A 218 -19.71 -8.12 -7.75
CA TYR A 218 -18.42 -8.44 -8.36
C TYR A 218 -17.64 -9.52 -7.59
N GLY A 219 -18.10 -9.92 -6.41
CA GLY A 219 -17.36 -10.83 -5.52
C GLY A 219 -17.00 -12.17 -6.16
N GLN A 220 -17.76 -12.65 -7.17
CA GLN A 220 -17.43 -13.87 -7.91
C GLN A 220 -16.11 -13.79 -8.70
N TYR A 221 -15.66 -12.58 -9.05
CA TYR A 221 -14.39 -12.34 -9.77
C TYR A 221 -13.25 -11.96 -8.83
N ILE A 222 -13.54 -11.72 -7.54
CA ILE A 222 -12.52 -11.44 -6.52
C ILE A 222 -12.05 -12.77 -5.96
N HIS A 223 -10.74 -13.02 -5.97
CA HIS A 223 -10.17 -14.29 -5.55
C HIS A 223 -9.84 -14.35 -4.05
N ALA A 224 -9.50 -13.21 -3.45
CA ALA A 224 -9.19 -13.08 -2.04
C ALA A 224 -9.38 -11.64 -1.54
N LEU A 225 -9.53 -11.49 -0.22
CA LEU A 225 -9.52 -10.21 0.48
C LEU A 225 -8.19 -10.06 1.23
N GLU A 226 -7.60 -8.88 1.15
CA GLU A 226 -6.31 -8.60 1.79
C GLU A 226 -6.44 -8.53 3.33
N LEU A 227 -5.49 -9.18 4.01
CA LEU A 227 -5.04 -8.78 5.35
C LEU A 227 -3.83 -7.90 5.17
N ASN A 228 -3.93 -6.67 5.64
CA ASN A 228 -2.98 -5.63 5.28
C ASN A 228 -1.91 -5.44 6.36
N GLY A 229 -0.64 -5.50 5.96
CA GLY A 229 0.51 -5.40 6.85
C GLY A 229 0.64 -4.05 7.54
N LEU A 230 0.18 -2.95 6.93
CA LEU A 230 0.20 -1.60 7.50
C LEU A 230 -0.98 -1.32 8.46
N ARG A 231 -2.11 -2.01 8.28
CA ARG A 231 -3.31 -1.83 9.11
C ARG A 231 -3.17 -2.49 10.48
N ASP A 232 -4.07 -2.10 11.39
CA ASP A 232 -4.12 -2.68 12.73
C ASP A 232 -4.81 -4.05 12.72
N TRP A 233 -4.69 -4.77 13.83
CA TRP A 233 -5.21 -6.12 13.95
C TRP A 233 -6.74 -6.18 13.97
N LYS A 234 -7.43 -5.10 14.40
CA LYS A 234 -8.90 -5.06 14.44
C LYS A 234 -9.43 -4.98 13.02
N GLU A 235 -8.82 -4.15 12.21
CA GLU A 235 -9.19 -3.99 10.81
C GLU A 235 -8.96 -5.29 10.03
N ASN A 236 -7.81 -5.95 10.23
CA ASN A 236 -7.55 -7.26 9.61
C ASN A 236 -8.52 -8.35 10.10
N ARG A 237 -8.98 -8.29 11.36
CA ARG A 237 -10.04 -9.18 11.86
C ARG A 237 -11.39 -8.91 11.19
N GLU A 238 -11.71 -7.64 10.96
CA GLU A 238 -12.91 -7.25 10.21
C GLU A 238 -12.83 -7.72 8.75
N ALA A 239 -11.66 -7.60 8.11
CA ALA A 239 -11.41 -8.11 6.76
C ALA A 239 -11.55 -9.65 6.70
N ALA A 240 -11.00 -10.38 7.66
CA ALA A 240 -11.17 -11.84 7.76
C ALA A 240 -12.63 -12.26 7.98
N THR A 241 -13.37 -11.51 8.80
CA THR A 241 -14.81 -11.75 9.03
C THR A 241 -15.60 -11.51 7.74
N LEU A 242 -15.27 -10.44 7.00
CA LEU A 242 -15.88 -10.13 5.71
C LEU A 242 -15.59 -11.24 4.69
N ALA A 243 -14.34 -11.73 4.62
CA ALA A 243 -13.96 -12.84 3.75
C ALA A 243 -14.79 -14.10 4.08
N GLY A 244 -14.93 -14.45 5.36
CA GLY A 244 -15.78 -15.55 5.81
C GLY A 244 -17.23 -15.40 5.37
N LYS A 245 -17.82 -14.20 5.55
CA LYS A 245 -19.20 -13.89 5.14
C LYS A 245 -19.44 -14.12 3.66
N TRP A 246 -18.47 -13.78 2.81
CA TRP A 246 -18.57 -13.89 1.36
C TRP A 246 -17.98 -15.20 0.81
N ASN A 247 -17.63 -16.16 1.68
CA ASN A 247 -16.93 -17.39 1.31
C ASN A 247 -15.72 -17.11 0.41
N GLN A 248 -14.89 -16.15 0.83
CA GLN A 248 -13.63 -15.79 0.19
C GLN A 248 -12.42 -16.23 1.02
N LEU A 249 -11.26 -16.25 0.37
CA LEU A 249 -9.99 -16.41 1.06
C LEU A 249 -9.51 -15.08 1.62
N VAL A 250 -8.68 -15.15 2.65
CA VAL A 250 -7.81 -14.05 3.01
C VAL A 250 -6.42 -14.24 2.40
N ILE A 251 -5.74 -13.15 2.05
CA ILE A 251 -4.39 -13.18 1.45
C ILE A 251 -3.54 -12.07 2.07
N SER A 252 -2.22 -12.23 2.08
CA SER A 252 -1.32 -11.17 2.58
C SER A 252 -1.27 -10.01 1.60
N GLY A 253 -0.98 -8.83 2.13
CA GLY A 253 -0.46 -7.73 1.34
C GLY A 253 -0.02 -6.59 2.24
N GLY A 254 1.04 -5.90 1.86
CA GLY A 254 1.76 -5.02 2.77
C GLY A 254 1.28 -3.58 2.80
N ASP A 255 0.82 -3.07 1.66
CA ASP A 255 0.52 -1.66 1.39
C ASP A 255 1.69 -0.75 1.83
N ARG A 256 2.90 -1.21 1.52
CA ARG A 256 4.13 -0.60 2.02
C ARG A 256 4.63 0.50 1.11
N HIS A 257 4.82 1.67 1.70
CA HIS A 257 5.33 2.87 1.04
C HIS A 257 6.66 3.39 1.62
N GLY A 258 7.19 2.71 2.65
CA GLY A 258 8.39 3.09 3.39
C GLY A 258 9.62 2.25 3.04
N VAL A 259 10.55 2.09 3.97
CA VAL A 259 11.78 1.28 3.80
C VAL A 259 11.85 0.04 4.70
N GLU A 260 10.77 -0.26 5.42
CA GLU A 260 10.59 -1.55 6.10
C GLU A 260 9.73 -2.48 5.21
N PRO A 261 10.09 -3.77 5.07
CA PRO A 261 9.38 -4.72 4.23
C PRO A 261 7.98 -5.05 4.76
N ASN A 262 7.19 -5.74 3.93
CA ASN A 262 5.85 -6.18 4.27
C ASN A 262 5.77 -6.91 5.61
N ALA A 263 4.84 -6.49 6.46
CA ALA A 263 4.65 -7.05 7.80
C ALA A 263 3.88 -8.38 7.79
N ASN A 264 3.39 -8.80 6.62
CA ASN A 264 2.87 -10.12 6.36
C ASN A 264 3.28 -10.59 4.96
N VAL A 265 3.34 -11.90 4.80
CA VAL A 265 3.66 -12.58 3.53
C VAL A 265 2.77 -13.81 3.41
N ASN A 266 2.63 -14.35 2.21
CA ASN A 266 2.01 -15.66 2.01
C ASN A 266 3.06 -16.77 2.02
N LEU A 267 2.73 -17.90 2.62
CA LEU A 267 3.49 -19.13 2.49
C LEU A 267 2.80 -20.07 1.50
N THR A 268 3.55 -20.64 0.56
CA THR A 268 2.99 -21.45 -0.53
C THR A 268 3.88 -22.64 -0.87
N ARG A 269 3.27 -23.71 -1.42
CA ARG A 269 4.00 -24.85 -1.99
C ARG A 269 4.33 -24.62 -3.47
N ALA A 270 3.77 -23.59 -4.08
CA ALA A 270 4.11 -23.15 -5.42
C ALA A 270 5.59 -22.74 -5.51
N THR A 271 6.15 -22.95 -6.69
CA THR A 271 7.52 -22.52 -7.05
C THR A 271 7.52 -21.39 -8.07
N SER A 272 6.35 -21.02 -8.59
CA SER A 272 6.15 -19.88 -9.49
C SER A 272 4.90 -19.09 -9.11
N PHE A 273 4.83 -17.83 -9.56
CA PHE A 273 3.67 -17.00 -9.29
C PHE A 273 2.38 -17.58 -9.90
N THR A 274 2.45 -18.16 -11.10
CA THR A 274 1.29 -18.81 -11.74
C THR A 274 0.78 -20.01 -10.94
N GLU A 275 1.67 -20.83 -10.39
CA GLU A 275 1.28 -21.93 -9.49
C GLU A 275 0.65 -21.40 -8.20
N PHE A 276 1.19 -20.31 -7.63
CA PHE A 276 0.59 -19.66 -6.46
C PHE A 276 -0.82 -19.15 -6.76
N VAL A 277 -1.04 -18.53 -7.92
CA VAL A 277 -2.38 -18.13 -8.37
C VAL A 277 -3.32 -19.33 -8.49
N HIS A 278 -2.83 -20.46 -8.99
CA HIS A 278 -3.62 -21.70 -9.05
C HIS A 278 -4.02 -22.21 -7.65
N GLU A 279 -3.09 -22.25 -6.69
CA GLU A 279 -3.38 -22.64 -5.30
C GLU A 279 -4.50 -21.76 -4.69
N VAL A 280 -4.41 -20.44 -4.87
CA VAL A 280 -5.41 -19.50 -4.35
C VAL A 280 -6.76 -19.69 -5.04
N ARG A 281 -6.79 -19.72 -6.38
CA ARG A 281 -8.04 -19.70 -7.15
C ARG A 281 -8.74 -21.04 -7.21
N ARG A 282 -7.99 -22.10 -7.48
CA ARG A 282 -8.53 -23.44 -7.80
C ARG A 282 -8.53 -24.34 -6.58
N GLU A 283 -7.43 -24.37 -5.85
CA GLU A 283 -7.33 -25.20 -4.64
C GLU A 283 -7.97 -24.52 -3.42
N ARG A 284 -8.27 -23.22 -3.54
CA ARG A 284 -8.95 -22.43 -2.52
C ARG A 284 -8.18 -22.46 -1.19
N GLN A 285 -6.86 -22.33 -1.28
CA GLN A 285 -5.94 -22.34 -0.15
C GLN A 285 -5.14 -21.03 -0.08
N SER A 286 -4.97 -20.51 1.12
CA SER A 286 -4.09 -19.37 1.38
C SER A 286 -3.54 -19.45 2.80
N HIS A 287 -2.23 -19.35 2.95
CA HIS A 287 -1.57 -19.27 4.25
C HIS A 287 -0.89 -17.91 4.39
N VAL A 288 -1.34 -17.10 5.35
CA VAL A 288 -0.77 -15.78 5.66
C VAL A 288 0.12 -15.92 6.89
N LEU A 289 1.38 -15.49 6.76
CA LEU A 289 2.33 -15.40 7.88
C LEU A 289 2.52 -13.93 8.25
N TYR A 290 2.23 -13.58 9.50
CA TYR A 290 2.64 -12.29 10.04
C TYR A 290 4.10 -12.32 10.50
N MET A 291 4.86 -11.32 10.06
CA MET A 291 6.27 -11.13 10.39
C MET A 291 6.42 -10.39 11.73
N PRO A 292 7.55 -10.55 12.45
CA PRO A 292 7.71 -10.00 13.81
C PRO A 292 7.45 -8.50 13.94
N GLN A 293 7.75 -7.70 12.91
CA GLN A 293 7.47 -6.27 12.93
C GLN A 293 5.98 -5.95 13.06
N TYR A 294 5.06 -6.83 12.64
CA TYR A 294 3.62 -6.60 12.82
C TYR A 294 3.20 -6.56 14.30
N ALA A 295 3.96 -7.23 15.17
CA ALA A 295 3.71 -7.23 16.62
C ALA A 295 4.07 -5.89 17.30
N GLU A 296 4.79 -5.00 16.61
CA GLU A 296 5.07 -3.65 17.10
C GLU A 296 3.78 -2.81 17.11
N PRO A 297 3.64 -1.86 18.06
CA PRO A 297 2.46 -1.02 18.18
C PRO A 297 2.11 -0.32 16.86
N TRP A 298 0.84 -0.41 16.45
CA TRP A 298 0.39 0.15 15.17
C TRP A 298 0.76 1.64 15.00
N LYS A 299 0.55 2.47 16.04
CA LYS A 299 0.95 3.88 16.03
C LYS A 299 2.45 4.08 15.79
N HIS A 300 3.28 3.19 16.32
CA HIS A 300 4.72 3.22 16.09
C HIS A 300 5.05 2.86 14.64
N ARG A 301 4.38 1.85 14.05
CA ARG A 301 4.56 1.47 12.64
C ARG A 301 4.13 2.58 11.68
N ILE A 302 3.02 3.27 11.98
CA ILE A 302 2.57 4.45 11.24
C ILE A 302 3.60 5.58 11.36
N LEU A 303 4.12 5.86 12.56
CA LEU A 303 5.18 6.86 12.75
C LEU A 303 6.43 6.53 11.91
N GLN A 304 6.88 5.28 11.89
CA GLN A 304 8.02 4.86 11.06
C GLN A 304 7.74 5.07 9.57
N SER A 305 6.54 4.73 9.09
CA SER A 305 6.14 4.96 7.69
C SER A 305 6.13 6.45 7.34
N THR A 306 5.59 7.30 8.21
CA THR A 306 5.62 8.77 8.06
C THR A 306 7.06 9.29 8.04
N LEU A 307 7.93 8.77 8.92
CA LEU A 307 9.34 9.12 8.95
C LEU A 307 10.03 8.75 7.65
N ASP A 308 9.71 7.59 7.08
CA ASP A 308 10.32 7.12 5.84
C ASP A 308 9.99 8.04 4.66
N ALA A 309 8.76 8.57 4.61
CA ALA A 309 8.34 9.54 3.60
C ALA A 309 9.17 10.84 3.69
N ILE A 310 9.45 11.32 4.91
CA ILE A 310 10.15 12.60 5.11
C ILE A 310 11.66 12.48 5.33
N ARG A 311 12.24 11.27 5.45
CA ARG A 311 13.67 11.09 5.70
C ARG A 311 14.48 11.39 4.43
N ASN A 312 15.76 11.75 4.62
CA ASN A 312 16.71 11.84 3.52
C ASN A 312 17.49 10.52 3.41
N TYR A 313 17.66 10.02 2.19
CA TYR A 313 18.42 8.80 1.86
C TYR A 313 19.59 9.15 0.93
N PRO A 314 20.74 9.57 1.46
CA PRO A 314 21.89 9.98 0.63
C PRO A 314 22.39 8.90 -0.32
N HIS A 315 22.21 7.63 0.05
CA HIS A 315 22.63 6.46 -0.71
C HIS A 315 21.67 6.06 -1.83
N PHE A 316 20.48 6.66 -1.90
CA PHE A 316 19.51 6.36 -2.95
C PHE A 316 19.88 7.08 -4.26
N PRO A 317 19.32 6.63 -5.40
CA PRO A 317 19.44 7.34 -6.67
C PRO A 317 18.96 8.80 -6.58
N GLU A 318 19.49 9.64 -7.45
CA GLU A 318 19.03 11.03 -7.59
C GLU A 318 17.52 11.08 -7.88
N GLY A 319 16.84 12.10 -7.36
CA GLY A 319 15.37 12.20 -7.40
C GLY A 319 14.66 11.43 -6.27
N SER A 320 15.32 10.50 -5.59
CA SER A 320 14.74 9.78 -4.44
C SER A 320 15.48 10.01 -3.12
N ARG A 321 16.45 10.92 -3.07
CA ARG A 321 17.26 11.17 -1.87
C ARG A 321 16.53 12.03 -0.85
N GLN A 322 16.04 13.20 -1.26
CA GLN A 322 15.42 14.17 -0.36
C GLN A 322 13.90 14.10 -0.44
N TRP A 323 13.22 14.45 0.65
CA TRP A 323 11.75 14.42 0.72
C TRP A 323 11.09 15.33 -0.33
N ASP A 324 11.65 16.51 -0.56
CA ASP A 324 11.15 17.50 -1.53
C ASP A 324 11.52 17.18 -2.99
N GLN A 325 12.37 16.17 -3.21
CA GLN A 325 12.53 15.55 -4.54
C GLN A 325 11.42 14.54 -4.84
N ARG A 326 10.75 14.03 -3.79
CA ARG A 326 9.70 13.01 -3.87
C ARG A 326 8.29 13.56 -3.69
N VAL A 327 8.15 14.85 -3.37
CA VAL A 327 6.86 15.54 -3.31
C VAL A 327 6.73 16.41 -4.54
N TYR A 328 5.63 16.25 -5.26
CA TYR A 328 5.35 16.94 -6.52
C TYR A 328 4.19 17.91 -6.34
N HIS A 329 4.34 19.10 -6.89
CA HIS A 329 3.35 20.18 -6.86
C HIS A 329 3.30 20.88 -8.23
N PRO A 330 2.13 21.37 -8.69
CA PRO A 330 2.02 22.09 -9.95
C PRO A 330 2.71 23.46 -9.89
N ASP A 331 3.57 23.75 -10.86
CA ASP A 331 4.16 25.08 -11.03
C ASP A 331 3.11 26.14 -11.43
N ALA A 332 3.54 27.40 -11.56
CA ALA A 332 2.63 28.50 -11.93
C ALA A 332 1.98 28.33 -13.32
N ALA A 333 2.51 27.46 -14.19
CA ALA A 333 1.94 27.10 -15.48
C ALA A 333 1.11 25.80 -15.43
N GLY A 334 0.95 25.20 -14.24
CA GLY A 334 0.21 23.97 -14.02
C GLY A 334 0.99 22.68 -14.31
N ASN A 335 2.31 22.74 -14.59
CA ASN A 335 3.10 21.54 -14.82
C ASN A 335 3.55 20.94 -13.49
N MET A 336 3.39 19.63 -13.33
CA MET A 336 3.89 18.94 -12.14
C MET A 336 5.43 18.97 -12.07
N ARG A 337 5.96 19.48 -10.95
CA ARG A 337 7.41 19.56 -10.67
C ARG A 337 7.69 19.02 -9.26
N PRO A 338 8.87 18.45 -9.01
CA PRO A 338 9.28 18.16 -7.64
C PRO A 338 9.44 19.48 -6.86
N LEU A 339 9.01 19.51 -5.59
CA LEU A 339 9.08 20.70 -4.73
C LEU A 339 10.50 21.30 -4.67
N SER A 340 11.53 20.45 -4.76
CA SER A 340 12.94 20.86 -4.80
C SER A 340 13.28 21.81 -5.96
N GLU A 341 12.51 21.81 -7.05
CA GLU A 341 12.66 22.75 -8.17
C GLU A 341 11.85 24.04 -7.99
N LEU A 342 10.86 24.04 -7.08
CA LEU A 342 9.92 25.14 -6.89
C LEU A 342 10.35 26.11 -5.78
N TRP A 343 11.32 25.73 -4.95
CA TRP A 343 11.81 26.60 -3.89
C TRP A 343 12.54 27.82 -4.46
N THR A 344 12.03 29.01 -4.13
CA THR A 344 12.61 30.31 -4.54
C THR A 344 13.77 30.79 -3.66
N SER A 345 14.12 30.04 -2.62
CA SER A 345 15.22 30.41 -1.72
C SER A 345 16.58 30.12 -2.36
N GLU A 346 17.63 30.79 -1.87
CA GLU A 346 19.00 30.58 -2.35
C GLU A 346 19.42 29.11 -2.25
N GLY A 347 19.81 28.53 -3.39
CA GLY A 347 20.16 27.11 -3.50
C GLY A 347 18.97 26.14 -3.53
N ASN A 348 17.78 26.62 -3.88
CA ASN A 348 16.54 25.84 -4.01
C ASN A 348 16.23 25.00 -2.77
N ARG A 349 16.29 25.61 -1.59
CA ARG A 349 16.08 24.91 -0.32
C ARG A 349 14.69 25.14 0.24
N ALA A 350 14.13 24.12 0.88
CA ALA A 350 12.92 24.30 1.67
C ALA A 350 13.09 25.42 2.74
N PRO A 351 12.06 26.29 2.94
CA PRO A 351 12.06 27.31 3.97
C PRO A 351 12.46 26.80 5.36
N SER A 352 13.14 27.65 6.15
CA SER A 352 13.68 27.25 7.46
C SER A 352 12.64 26.68 8.43
N TRP A 353 11.42 27.21 8.40
CA TRP A 353 10.33 26.75 9.25
C TRP A 353 9.83 25.34 8.87
N ILE A 354 9.78 25.00 7.57
CA ILE A 354 9.47 23.63 7.10
C ILE A 354 10.57 22.69 7.57
N ARG A 355 11.83 23.07 7.39
CA ARG A 355 12.98 22.26 7.84
C ARG A 355 12.95 22.01 9.35
N MET A 356 12.53 23.00 10.14
CA MET A 356 12.37 22.86 11.59
C MET A 356 11.26 21.86 11.94
N ILE A 357 10.09 21.95 11.31
CA ILE A 357 8.99 21.00 11.52
C ILE A 357 9.45 19.58 11.16
N LEU A 358 10.06 19.39 10.00
CA LEU A 358 10.58 18.09 9.57
C LEU A 358 11.66 17.56 10.52
N ALA A 359 12.53 18.43 11.05
CA ALA A 359 13.51 18.05 12.06
C ALA A 359 12.83 17.57 13.35
N CYS A 360 11.81 18.28 13.83
CA CYS A 360 11.02 17.86 14.99
C CYS A 360 10.37 16.49 14.79
N VAL A 361 9.74 16.26 13.63
CA VAL A 361 9.14 14.94 13.32
C VAL A 361 10.22 13.86 13.27
N ARG A 362 11.35 14.11 12.59
CA ARG A 362 12.48 13.17 12.54
C ARG A 362 13.05 12.83 13.92
N MET A 363 13.08 13.78 14.85
CA MET A 363 13.50 13.53 16.24
C MET A 363 12.60 12.55 16.98
N MET A 364 11.29 12.51 16.69
CA MET A 364 10.39 11.50 17.28
C MET A 364 10.77 10.07 16.88
N GLY A 365 11.42 9.90 15.73
CA GLY A 365 11.96 8.63 15.25
C GLY A 365 13.33 8.25 15.79
N ALA A 366 14.06 9.17 16.41
CA ALA A 366 15.41 8.95 16.91
C ALA A 366 15.39 8.34 18.32
N ALA A 367 16.36 7.48 18.63
CA ALA A 367 16.58 7.05 20.00
C ALA A 367 17.06 8.23 20.86
N PRO A 368 16.62 8.36 22.14
CA PRO A 368 15.76 7.42 22.87
C PRO A 368 14.25 7.65 22.70
N LEU A 369 13.82 8.74 22.06
CA LEU A 369 12.42 9.15 21.94
C LEU A 369 11.54 8.07 21.29
N SER A 370 11.99 7.47 20.19
CA SER A 370 11.24 6.39 19.52
C SER A 370 10.99 5.18 20.44
N GLY A 371 11.99 4.81 21.26
CA GLY A 371 11.87 3.75 22.25
C GLY A 371 10.83 4.06 23.33
N THR A 372 10.79 5.30 23.81
CA THR A 372 9.78 5.74 24.79
C THR A 372 8.38 5.79 24.21
N LEU A 373 8.21 6.27 22.97
CA LEU A 373 6.93 6.30 22.27
C LEU A 373 6.41 4.88 22.00
N ARG A 374 7.29 3.97 21.59
CA ARG A 374 6.96 2.55 21.43
C ARG A 374 6.40 1.96 22.72
N PHE A 375 7.04 2.21 23.85
CA PHE A 375 6.56 1.72 25.15
C PHE A 375 5.24 2.37 25.56
N ALA A 376 5.09 3.69 25.36
CA ALA A 376 3.87 4.42 25.71
C ALA A 376 2.65 4.03 24.86
N TRP A 377 2.87 3.53 23.65
CA TRP A 377 1.82 3.01 22.75
C TRP A 377 1.68 1.50 22.79
N ASP A 378 2.31 0.81 23.72
CA ASP A 378 2.25 -0.65 23.82
C ASP A 378 0.83 -1.12 24.23
N ASP A 379 0.02 -1.42 23.21
CA ASP A 379 -1.29 -2.08 23.36
C ASP A 379 -1.18 -3.62 23.26
N SER A 380 0.04 -4.19 23.39
CA SER A 380 0.27 -5.64 23.18
C SER A 380 -0.49 -6.54 24.16
N ALA A 381 -0.88 -6.03 25.33
CA ALA A 381 -1.75 -6.74 26.27
C ALA A 381 -3.15 -6.95 25.69
N LYS A 382 -3.69 -5.93 25.00
CA LYS A 382 -5.00 -6.01 24.32
C LYS A 382 -4.93 -6.95 23.11
N MET A 383 -3.89 -6.80 22.29
CA MET A 383 -3.64 -7.70 21.16
C MET A 383 -3.49 -9.16 21.61
N ARG A 384 -2.73 -9.42 22.68
CA ARG A 384 -2.52 -10.79 23.20
C ARG A 384 -3.79 -11.40 23.78
N ALA A 385 -4.58 -10.63 24.54
CA ALA A 385 -5.85 -11.07 25.08
C ALA A 385 -6.84 -11.44 23.96
N ASP A 386 -6.91 -10.62 22.91
CA ASP A 386 -7.84 -10.83 21.81
C ASP A 386 -7.41 -11.98 20.87
N LEU A 387 -6.10 -12.15 20.64
CA LEU A 387 -5.55 -13.29 19.89
C LEU A 387 -5.60 -14.62 20.67
N ALA A 388 -5.66 -14.60 22.01
CA ALA A 388 -5.80 -15.81 22.83
C ALA A 388 -7.25 -16.32 22.88
N GLN A 389 -8.23 -15.49 22.58
CA GLN A 389 -9.64 -15.89 22.45
C GLN A 389 -9.94 -16.64 21.13
N GLN A 390 -8.93 -16.89 20.29
CA GLN A 390 -9.08 -17.44 18.93
C GLN A 390 -8.65 -18.92 18.78
N GLU A 391 -8.42 -19.67 19.87
CA GLU A 391 -8.26 -21.14 19.81
C GLU A 391 -9.61 -21.91 19.77
N ILE A 392 -10.59 -21.44 19.00
CA ILE A 392 -11.83 -22.19 18.71
C ILE A 392 -12.17 -22.15 17.22
#